data_AF-A0A2T2UV98-F1
#
_entry.id   AF-A0A2T2UV98-F1
#
_cell.length_a   1.000
_cell.length_b   1.000
_cell.length_c   1.000
_cell.angle_alpha   90.00
_cell.angle_beta   90.00
_cell.angle_gamma   90.00
#
_symmetry.space_group_name_H-M   'P 1'
#
loop_
_entity.id
_entity.type
_entity.pdbx_description
1 polymer ?
#
loop_
_entity_poly.entity_id
_entity_poly.type
_entity_poly.pdbx_seq_one_letter_code
_entity_poly.pdbx_strand_id
1 'polypeptide(L)' 'MATEAMNESWRRIRDQIKDIWEEADFDDKQMKRARGEMDKIVGLIHDKTEESKEEIRRKMGAIL' A
#
# COMPACT_ATOMS: atom_id res chain seq x y z
N MET A 1 21.77 4.19 -2.54
CA MET A 1 20.84 5.33 -2.51
C MET A 1 19.55 4.87 -3.18
N ALA A 2 18.41 4.92 -2.51
CA ALA A 2 17.13 4.81 -3.21
C ALA A 2 16.95 6.12 -3.98
N THR A 3 16.98 6.06 -5.31
CA THR A 3 16.88 7.21 -6.20
C THR A 3 15.61 8.00 -5.87
N GLU A 4 15.63 9.33 -5.97
CA GLU A 4 14.48 10.19 -5.64
C GLU A 4 13.18 9.75 -6.34
N ALA A 5 13.29 9.26 -7.58
CA ALA A 5 12.20 8.65 -8.33
C ALA A 5 11.50 7.50 -7.60
N MET A 6 12.25 6.66 -6.88
CA MET A 6 11.70 5.52 -6.14
C MET A 6 10.93 5.96 -4.88
N ASN A 7 11.33 7.10 -4.29
CA ASN A 7 10.58 7.70 -3.19
C ASN A 7 9.30 8.39 -3.69
N GLU A 8 9.34 9.03 -4.86
CA GLU A 8 8.17 9.67 -5.46
C GLU A 8 7.11 8.65 -5.87
N SER A 9 7.49 7.58 -6.56
CA SER A 9 6.56 6.49 -6.93
C SER A 9 5.92 5.86 -5.71
N TRP A 10 6.68 5.66 -4.64
CA TRP A 10 6.12 5.15 -3.38
C TRP A 10 5.11 6.10 -2.75
N ARG A 11 5.36 7.42 -2.77
CA ARG A 11 4.41 8.40 -2.24
C ARG A 11 3.08 8.33 -2.99
N ARG A 12 3.12 8.24 -4.32
CA ARG A 12 1.90 8.06 -5.14
C ARG A 12 1.14 6.80 -4.76
N ILE A 13 1.82 5.65 -4.70
CA ILE A 13 1.19 4.38 -4.32
C ILE A 13 0.59 4.49 -2.92
N ARG A 14 1.31 5.05 -1.95
CA ARG A 14 0.81 5.25 -0.58
C ARG A 14 -0.44 6.13 -0.55
N ASP A 15 -0.44 7.23 -1.29
CA ASP A 15 -1.57 8.16 -1.32
C ASP A 15 -2.78 7.50 -2.00
N GLN A 16 -2.59 6.71 -3.06
CA GLN A 16 -3.67 5.93 -3.68
C GLN A 16 -4.20 4.81 -2.76
N ILE A 17 -3.33 4.16 -1.99
CA ILE A 17 -3.76 3.20 -0.95
C ILE A 17 -4.61 3.93 0.08
N LYS A 18 -4.13 5.06 0.62
CA LYS A 18 -4.90 5.84 1.60
C LYS A 18 -6.23 6.37 1.04
N ASP A 19 -6.30 6.67 -0.25
CA ASP A 19 -7.52 7.12 -0.93
C ASP A 19 -8.55 5.99 -1.08
N ILE A 20 -8.12 4.82 -1.56
CA ILE A 20 -9.01 3.65 -1.73
C ILE A 20 -9.49 3.10 -0.38
N TRP A 21 -8.62 3.15 0.62
CA TRP A 21 -8.84 2.60 1.95
C TRP A 21 -8.80 3.71 3.00
N GLU A 22 -9.46 4.84 2.76
CA GLU A 22 -9.51 6.00 3.67
C GLU A 22 -10.06 5.63 5.05
N GLU A 23 -10.99 4.67 5.10
CA GLU A 23 -11.59 4.16 6.33
C GLU A 23 -10.61 3.34 7.18
N ALA A 24 -9.52 2.84 6.59
CA ALA A 24 -8.51 2.07 7.29
C ALA A 24 -7.37 2.95 7.80
N ASP A 25 -7.13 2.88 9.11
CA ASP A 25 -6.03 3.58 9.77
C ASP A 25 -4.69 2.88 9.45
N PHE A 26 -4.01 3.34 8.39
CA PHE A 26 -2.68 2.87 8.03
C PHE A 26 -1.58 3.70 8.68
N ASP A 27 -0.78 3.05 9.52
CA ASP A 27 0.41 3.65 10.08
C ASP A 27 1.49 3.86 9.00
N ASP A 28 1.94 5.11 8.84
CA ASP A 28 2.94 5.50 7.86
C ASP A 28 4.29 4.76 8.03
N LYS A 29 4.67 4.35 9.26
CA LYS A 29 5.90 3.56 9.48
C LYS A 29 5.71 2.13 9.00
N GLN A 30 4.56 1.51 9.23
CA GLN A 30 4.25 0.17 8.73
C GLN A 30 4.23 0.16 7.20
N MET A 31 3.55 1.11 6.57
CA MET A 31 3.56 1.25 5.11
C MET A 31 4.97 1.46 4.58
N LYS A 32 5.74 2.39 5.17
CA LYS A 32 7.13 2.63 4.76
C LYS A 32 8.02 1.39 4.91
N ARG A 33 7.76 0.51 5.88
CA ARG A 33 8.46 -0.78 6.01
C ARG A 33 8.01 -1.82 4.98
N ALA A 34 6.73 -1.80 4.61
CA ALA A 34 6.19 -2.65 3.55
C ALA A 34 6.58 -2.15 2.15
N ARG A 35 7.18 -0.95 2.03
CA ARG A 35 7.69 -0.40 0.78
C ARG A 35 8.69 -1.34 0.12
N GLY A 36 8.32 -1.84 -1.06
CA GLY A 36 9.12 -2.79 -1.85
C GLY A 36 8.73 -4.26 -1.62
N GLU A 37 7.87 -4.55 -0.64
CA GLU A 37 7.32 -5.88 -0.39
C GLU A 37 5.79 -5.83 -0.51
N MET A 38 5.31 -6.10 -1.72
CA MET A 38 3.89 -6.02 -2.06
C MET A 38 3.02 -6.96 -1.21
N ASP A 39 3.53 -8.14 -0.85
CA ASP A 39 2.82 -9.10 0.01
C ASP A 39 2.57 -8.55 1.44
N LYS A 40 3.51 -7.75 1.97
CA LYS A 40 3.34 -7.08 3.27
C LYS A 40 2.28 -6.00 3.22
N ILE A 41 2.20 -5.26 2.12
CA ILE A 41 1.16 -4.24 1.92
C ILE A 41 -0.21 -4.91 1.86
N VAL A 42 -0.33 -5.98 1.08
CA VAL A 42 -1.58 -6.75 0.96
C VAL A 42 -2.01 -7.33 2.31
N GLY A 43 -1.06 -7.86 3.09
CA GLY A 43 -1.34 -8.35 4.44
C GLY A 43 -1.81 -7.25 5.39
N LEU A 44 -1.19 -6.07 5.36
CA LEU A 44 -1.60 -4.92 6.16
C LEU A 44 -3.00 -4.43 5.82
N ILE A 45 -3.33 -4.34 4.53
CA ILE A 45 -4.65 -3.93 4.08
C ILE A 45 -5.69 -4.97 4.50
N HIS A 46 -5.41 -6.26 4.30
CA HIS A 46 -6.31 -7.34 4.73
C HIS A 46 -6.59 -7.32 6.24
N ASP A 47 -5.57 -7.07 7.05
CA ASP A 47 -5.70 -6.98 8.51
C ASP A 47 -6.56 -5.78 8.95
N LYS A 48 -6.52 -4.69 8.18
CA LYS A 48 -7.22 -3.43 8.50
C LYS A 48 -8.64 -3.35 7.93
N THR A 49 -8.85 -3.86 6.72
CA THR A 49 -10.10 -3.73 5.97
C THR A 49 -10.90 -5.02 5.96
N GLU A 50 -10.33 -6.12 6.45
CA GLU A 50 -10.86 -7.49 6.37
C GLU A 50 -11.14 -7.97 4.93
N GLU A 51 -10.71 -7.21 3.91
CA GLU A 51 -10.93 -7.56 2.51
C GLU A 51 -10.05 -8.72 2.06
N SER A 52 -10.56 -9.54 1.15
CA SER A 52 -9.79 -10.64 0.56
C SER A 52 -8.49 -10.14 -0.09
N LYS A 53 -7.38 -10.84 0.18
CA LYS A 53 -6.06 -10.56 -0.41
C LYS A 53 -6.08 -10.52 -1.94
N GLU A 54 -6.98 -11.26 -2.58
CA GLU A 54 -7.20 -11.22 -4.03
C GLU A 54 -7.75 -9.88 -4.50
N GLU A 55 -8.80 -9.36 -3.84
CA GLU A 55 -9.40 -8.06 -4.16
C GLU A 55 -8.41 -6.92 -3.91
N ILE A 56 -7.65 -7.00 -2.81
CA ILE A 56 -6.59 -6.04 -2.52
C ILE A 56 -5.50 -6.07 -3.60
N ARG A 57 -5.04 -7.26 -4.02
CA ARG A 57 -4.07 -7.38 -5.11
C ARG A 57 -4.61 -6.85 -6.42
N ARG A 58 -5.90 -7.04 -6.70
CA ARG A 58 -6.56 -6.52 -7.89
C ARG A 58 -6.60 -4.99 -7.89
N LYS A 59 -7.01 -4.38 -6.77
CA LYS A 59 -6.99 -2.92 -6.56
C LYS A 59 -5.56 -2.38 -6.69
N MET A 60 -4.60 -2.99 -6.01
CA MET A 60 -3.17 -2.64 -6.08
C MET A 60 -2.59 -2.76 -7.50
N GLY A 61 -3.00 -3.78 -8.26
CA GLY A 61 -2.59 -3.95 -9.65
C GLY A 61 -3.20 -2.94 -10.62
N ALA A 62 -4.28 -2.26 -10.24
CA ALA A 62 -4.85 -1.14 -11.01
C ALA A 62 -4.18 0.20 -10.69
N ILE A 63 -3.44 0.27 -9.58
CA ILE A 63 -2.75 1.47 -9.07
C ILE A 63 -1.31 1.58 -9.61
N LEU A 64 -0.65 0.42 -9.80
CA LEU A 64 0.71 0.27 -10.34
C LEU A 64 0.75 0.35 -11.87
#